data_AF-A0A8X6R8W3-F1
#
_entry.id   AF-A0A8X6R8W3-F1
#
_cell.length_a   1.000
_cell.length_b   1.000
_cell.length_c   1.000
_cell.angle_alpha   90.00
_cell.angle_beta   90.00
_cell.angle_gamma   90.00
#
_symmetry.space_group_name_H-M   'P 1'
#
loop_
_entity.id
_entity.type
_entity.pdbx_description
1 polymer ?
#
loop_
_entity_poly.entity_id
_entity_poly.type
_entity_poly.pdbx_seq_one_letter_code
_entity_poly.pdbx_strand_id
1 'polypeptide(L)'
;MMPPKQIIMKPMERLKESPNGITGLVCVLTSLNYVNCTECNRCKPSNQKPSGLLRTPMYSQRFETIFNDSFGPLLESPSRKKWIFIVEDCYTRWVELFALPQATARECATTLMEEVILRYGLPRRLISDHGSQFVGTVMQQLCFILNIDQDIIHVYQSQANHVERKNRDLKPRIAILVQNRHDEWEGKLSSIPFALNSAKCDTTGKTAANLQFGREMRTIDDVTNDFRAIIDNENFVPEITPYLKRLAKI
;
A
#
# COMPACT_ATOMS: atom_id res chain seq x y z
N MET A 1 -30.29 -14.35 -12.41
CA MET A 1 -29.39 -14.27 -11.24
C MET A 1 -28.18 -15.14 -11.51
N MET A 2 -27.03 -14.54 -11.80
CA MET A 2 -25.75 -15.26 -11.88
C MET A 2 -24.98 -15.06 -10.57
N PRO A 3 -24.32 -16.10 -10.02
CA PRO A 3 -23.60 -15.98 -8.76
C PRO A 3 -22.36 -15.08 -8.94
N PRO A 4 -21.93 -14.36 -7.87
CA PRO A 4 -20.74 -13.55 -7.93
C PRO A 4 -19.52 -14.44 -8.16
N LYS A 5 -18.71 -14.14 -9.18
CA LYS A 5 -17.41 -14.78 -9.39
C LYS A 5 -16.50 -14.40 -8.20
N GLN A 6 -16.39 -15.28 -7.22
CA GLN A 6 -15.27 -15.27 -6.29
C GLN A 6 -13.98 -15.37 -7.13
N ILE A 7 -13.10 -14.38 -6.99
CA ILE A 7 -11.71 -14.53 -7.45
C ILE A 7 -11.07 -15.50 -6.45
N ILE A 8 -11.25 -16.79 -6.69
CA ILE A 8 -10.48 -17.84 -6.02
C ILE A 8 -9.08 -17.78 -6.62
N MET A 9 -8.16 -17.09 -5.95
CA MET A 9 -6.73 -17.26 -6.25
C MET A 9 -6.36 -18.71 -5.91
N LYS A 10 -5.90 -19.45 -6.92
CA LYS A 10 -5.37 -20.81 -6.74
C LYS A 10 -4.22 -20.77 -5.71
N PRO A 11 -4.06 -21.82 -4.88
CA PRO A 11 -2.95 -21.91 -3.94
C PRO A 11 -1.63 -21.77 -4.72
N MET A 12 -0.77 -20.83 -4.31
CA MET A 12 0.56 -20.67 -4.88
C MET A 12 1.36 -21.94 -4.58
N GLU A 13 1.52 -22.79 -5.59
CA GLU A 13 2.44 -23.92 -5.57
C GLU A 13 3.85 -23.43 -5.18
N ARG A 14 4.47 -24.15 -4.24
CA ARG A 14 5.80 -23.87 -3.66
C ARG A 14 6.77 -23.34 -4.71
N LEU A 15 7.15 -22.08 -4.57
CA LEU A 15 8.14 -21.44 -5.43
C LEU A 15 9.53 -21.90 -5.04
N LYS A 16 10.28 -22.44 -6.01
CA LYS A 16 11.72 -22.68 -5.89
C LYS A 16 12.44 -21.33 -5.84
N GLU A 17 13.40 -21.22 -4.93
CA GLU A 17 14.21 -20.02 -4.71
C GLU A 17 14.86 -19.53 -6.02
N SER A 18 14.84 -18.20 -6.24
CA SER A 18 15.63 -17.55 -7.28
C SER A 18 17.12 -17.62 -6.91
N PRO A 19 18.01 -18.07 -7.81
CA PRO A 19 19.43 -18.29 -7.51
C PRO A 19 20.23 -17.02 -7.14
N ASN A 20 19.63 -15.83 -7.25
CA ASN A 20 20.33 -14.56 -7.03
C ASN A 20 19.94 -13.82 -5.74
N GLY A 21 19.10 -14.39 -4.87
CA GLY A 21 18.81 -13.81 -3.54
C GLY A 21 18.11 -12.44 -3.52
N ILE A 22 17.77 -11.86 -4.68
CA ILE A 22 17.05 -10.59 -4.78
C ILE A 22 15.59 -10.84 -4.38
N THR A 23 15.24 -10.47 -3.15
CA THR A 23 13.87 -10.53 -2.66
C THR A 23 13.03 -9.45 -3.35
N GLY A 24 11.71 -9.67 -3.48
CA GLY A 24 10.80 -8.69 -4.07
C GLY A 24 10.84 -7.29 -3.42
N LEU A 25 11.33 -7.18 -2.17
CA LEU A 25 11.54 -5.89 -1.49
C LEU A 25 12.67 -5.04 -2.07
N VAL A 26 13.84 -5.63 -2.36
CA VAL A 26 14.99 -4.90 -2.95
C VAL A 26 14.58 -4.20 -4.23
N CYS A 27 13.71 -4.85 -4.99
CA CYS A 27 13.25 -4.39 -6.28
C CYS A 27 12.27 -3.21 -6.21
N VAL A 28 11.53 -3.07 -5.10
CA VAL A 28 10.62 -1.93 -4.87
C VAL A 28 11.35 -0.78 -4.18
N LEU A 29 12.36 -1.09 -3.35
CA LEU A 29 13.21 -0.10 -2.67
C LEU A 29 14.23 0.57 -3.62
N THR A 30 14.74 -0.16 -4.61
CA THR A 30 15.60 0.39 -5.67
C THR A 30 14.76 0.55 -6.94
N SER A 31 14.40 1.78 -7.29
CA SER A 31 13.50 2.11 -8.42
C SER A 31 13.95 1.54 -9.80
N LEU A 32 15.14 0.95 -9.88
CA LEU A 32 15.82 0.48 -11.08
C LEU A 32 15.38 -0.91 -11.59
N ASN A 33 14.71 -1.74 -10.77
CA ASN A 33 14.52 -3.16 -11.15
C ASN A 33 13.07 -3.65 -11.31
N TYR A 34 12.04 -2.84 -11.00
CA TYR A 34 10.63 -3.28 -11.04
C TYR A 34 10.16 -3.78 -12.42
N VAL A 35 10.78 -3.31 -13.50
CA VAL A 35 10.44 -3.71 -14.88
C VAL A 35 11.01 -5.10 -15.21
N ASN A 36 12.19 -5.44 -14.68
CA ASN A 36 12.95 -6.65 -15.03
C ASN A 36 12.86 -7.76 -13.97
N CYS A 37 12.20 -7.52 -12.83
CA CYS A 37 12.05 -8.55 -11.80
C CYS A 37 10.96 -9.56 -12.16
N THR A 38 11.34 -10.84 -12.13
CA THR A 38 10.46 -11.99 -12.40
C THR A 38 9.30 -12.07 -11.41
N GLU A 39 9.55 -11.82 -10.13
CA GLU A 39 8.52 -11.81 -9.08
C GLU A 39 7.52 -10.67 -9.29
N CYS A 40 8.02 -9.46 -9.59
CA CYS A 40 7.15 -8.32 -9.88
C CYS A 40 6.31 -8.53 -11.14
N ASN A 41 6.89 -9.07 -12.21
CA ASN A 41 6.17 -9.34 -13.45
C ASN A 41 5.10 -10.43 -13.30
N ARG A 42 5.29 -11.39 -12.39
CA ARG A 42 4.31 -12.45 -12.11
C ARG A 42 3.06 -11.94 -11.39
N CYS A 43 3.21 -10.94 -10.53
CA CYS A 43 2.09 -10.35 -9.79
C CYS A 43 1.42 -9.19 -10.54
N LYS A 44 1.98 -8.72 -11.67
CA LYS A 44 1.37 -7.66 -12.47
C LYS A 44 0.02 -8.12 -13.05
N PRO A 45 -1.05 -7.32 -12.89
CA PRO A 45 -2.31 -7.60 -13.55
C PRO A 45 -2.16 -7.47 -15.08
N SER A 46 -2.87 -8.33 -15.84
CA SER A 46 -2.91 -8.20 -17.30
C SER A 46 -3.66 -6.92 -17.71
N ASN A 47 -2.98 -6.03 -18.44
CA ASN A 47 -3.51 -4.73 -18.87
C ASN A 47 -4.20 -4.74 -20.24
N GLN A 48 -4.62 -5.90 -20.75
CA GLN A 48 -5.29 -5.96 -22.06
C GLN A 48 -6.75 -5.49 -21.97
N LYS A 49 -6.99 -4.18 -22.12
CA LYS A 49 -8.33 -3.60 -22.37
C LYS A 49 -8.25 -2.44 -23.36
N PRO A 50 -9.31 -2.21 -24.18
CA PRO A 50 -9.30 -1.20 -25.22
C PRO A 50 -9.15 0.21 -24.65
N SER A 51 -8.48 1.06 -25.43
CA SER A 51 -8.23 2.46 -25.09
C SER A 51 -9.54 3.24 -25.08
N GLY A 52 -9.91 3.79 -23.93
CA GLY A 52 -11.02 4.73 -23.78
C GLY A 52 -10.55 5.95 -23.01
N LEU A 53 -10.97 7.15 -23.43
CA LEU A 53 -10.67 8.40 -22.73
C LEU A 53 -11.35 8.39 -21.36
N LEU A 54 -10.59 8.04 -20.33
CA LEU A 54 -10.98 8.32 -18.96
C LEU A 54 -10.49 9.72 -18.60
N ARG A 55 -11.42 10.62 -18.30
CA ARG A 55 -11.07 11.84 -17.57
C ARG A 55 -10.67 11.43 -16.15
N THR A 56 -9.39 11.60 -15.83
CA THR A 56 -8.94 11.57 -14.44
C THR A 56 -9.47 12.85 -13.80
N PRO A 57 -10.36 12.81 -12.79
CA PRO A 57 -10.70 14.00 -12.03
C PRO A 57 -9.40 14.59 -11.48
N MET A 58 -9.22 15.89 -11.70
CA MET A 58 -8.11 16.62 -11.10
C MET A 58 -8.47 16.86 -9.64
N TYR A 59 -7.77 16.17 -8.74
CA TYR A 59 -7.78 16.52 -7.34
C TYR A 59 -6.96 17.80 -7.18
N SER A 60 -7.52 18.78 -6.48
CA SER A 60 -6.92 20.11 -6.40
C SER A 60 -5.86 20.21 -5.29
N GLN A 61 -6.02 19.46 -4.20
CA GLN A 61 -5.16 19.57 -3.02
C GLN A 61 -4.81 18.23 -2.38
N ARG A 62 -3.69 18.21 -1.64
CA ARG A 62 -3.21 17.07 -0.84
C ARG A 62 -4.27 16.70 0.19
N PHE A 63 -4.59 15.41 0.31
CA PHE A 63 -5.56 14.87 1.26
C PHE A 63 -6.98 15.43 1.13
N GLU A 64 -7.30 16.16 0.04
CA GLU A 64 -8.66 16.61 -0.22
C GLU A 64 -9.58 15.44 -0.57
N THR A 65 -9.03 14.45 -1.28
CA THR A 65 -9.72 13.20 -1.59
C THR A 65 -8.81 12.03 -1.28
N ILE A 66 -9.27 11.16 -0.39
CA ILE A 66 -8.56 9.94 -0.02
C ILE A 66 -9.31 8.71 -0.52
N PHE A 67 -8.58 7.65 -0.81
CA PHE A 67 -9.11 6.35 -1.15
C PHE A 67 -8.77 5.33 -0.07
N ASN A 68 -9.78 4.56 0.33
CA ASN A 68 -9.66 3.52 1.34
C ASN A 68 -9.87 2.13 0.74
N ASP A 69 -9.00 1.19 1.11
CA ASP A 69 -9.12 -0.23 0.76
C ASP A 69 -8.71 -1.12 1.93
N SER A 70 -9.03 -2.41 1.82
CA SER A 70 -8.53 -3.43 2.71
C SER A 70 -7.90 -4.58 1.93
N PHE A 71 -6.89 -5.20 2.52
CA PHE A 71 -6.23 -6.38 1.98
C PHE A 71 -6.13 -7.47 3.06
N GLY A 72 -6.66 -8.65 2.74
CA GLY A 72 -6.72 -9.78 3.65
C GLY A 72 -7.92 -10.70 3.38
N PRO A 73 -8.17 -11.67 4.26
CA PRO A 73 -7.37 -11.97 5.45
C PRO A 73 -6.01 -12.59 5.09
N LEU A 74 -4.96 -12.15 5.79
CA LEU A 74 -3.60 -12.70 5.74
C LEU A 74 -3.41 -13.76 6.83
N LEU A 75 -2.28 -14.45 6.78
CA LEU A 75 -1.85 -15.28 7.91
C LEU A 75 -1.69 -14.40 9.14
N GLU A 76 -2.14 -14.93 10.27
CA GLU A 76 -2.16 -14.20 11.53
C GLU A 76 -0.72 -13.89 11.97
N SER A 77 -0.41 -12.62 12.21
CA SER A 77 0.88 -12.22 12.78
C SER A 77 0.99 -12.63 14.25
N PRO A 78 2.19 -12.64 14.86
CA PRO A 78 2.36 -12.85 16.30
C PRO A 78 1.51 -11.89 17.17
N SER A 79 1.25 -10.67 16.68
CA SER A 79 0.39 -9.66 17.33
C SER A 79 -1.10 -9.81 17.00
N ARG A 80 -1.50 -10.95 16.41
CA ARG A 80 -2.88 -11.29 16.02
C ARG A 80 -3.50 -10.36 14.96
N LYS A 81 -2.70 -9.80 14.07
CA LYS A 81 -3.16 -9.00 12.93
C LYS A 81 -3.40 -9.88 11.72
N LYS A 82 -4.46 -9.58 10.94
CA LYS A 82 -4.86 -10.35 9.74
C LYS A 82 -5.18 -9.48 8.53
N TRP A 83 -5.32 -8.17 8.73
CA TRP A 83 -5.78 -7.27 7.68
C TRP A 83 -4.83 -6.10 7.56
N ILE A 84 -4.66 -5.62 6.33
CA ILE A 84 -4.00 -4.35 6.04
C ILE A 84 -5.08 -3.38 5.60
N PHE A 85 -5.25 -2.30 6.35
CA PHE A 85 -6.04 -1.16 5.94
C PHE A 85 -5.15 -0.18 5.18
N ILE A 86 -5.62 0.23 4.00
CA ILE A 86 -4.86 1.00 3.03
C ILE A 86 -5.55 2.35 2.89
N VAL A 87 -4.78 3.43 3.00
CA VAL A 87 -5.24 4.79 2.72
C VAL A 87 -4.29 5.43 1.70
N GLU A 88 -4.83 5.89 0.58
CA GLU A 88 -4.08 6.60 -0.47
C GLU A 88 -4.64 8.02 -0.66
N ASP A 89 -3.78 9.03 -0.67
CA ASP A 89 -4.14 10.36 -1.15
C ASP A 89 -4.20 10.38 -2.70
N CYS A 90 -5.37 10.71 -3.24
CA CYS A 90 -5.60 10.66 -4.68
C CYS A 90 -4.80 11.73 -5.47
N TYR A 91 -4.37 12.81 -4.80
CA TYR A 91 -3.55 13.86 -5.41
C TYR A 91 -2.07 13.47 -5.46
N THR A 92 -1.43 13.30 -4.30
CA THR A 92 0.02 13.04 -4.20
C THR A 92 0.38 11.58 -4.49
N ARG A 93 -0.56 10.65 -4.38
CA ARG A 93 -0.32 9.20 -4.35
C ARG A 93 0.42 8.74 -3.09
N TRP A 94 0.34 9.52 -2.02
CA TRP A 94 0.86 9.13 -0.71
C TRP A 94 0.07 7.96 -0.15
N VAL A 95 0.74 6.87 0.19
CA VAL A 95 0.15 5.65 0.74
C VAL A 95 0.51 5.49 2.21
N GLU A 96 -0.48 5.15 3.03
CA GLU A 96 -0.36 4.69 4.40
C GLU A 96 -0.95 3.28 4.54
N LEU A 97 -0.30 2.43 5.34
CA LEU A 97 -0.71 1.04 5.56
C LEU A 97 -0.78 0.75 7.06
N PHE A 98 -1.91 0.18 7.50
CA PHE A 98 -2.16 -0.10 8.91
C PHE A 98 -2.54 -1.57 9.14
N ALA A 99 -1.88 -2.23 10.11
CA ALA A 99 -2.19 -3.61 10.47
C ALA A 99 -3.38 -3.69 11.44
N LEU A 100 -4.45 -4.35 11.02
CA LEU A 100 -5.68 -4.54 11.78
C LEU A 100 -5.91 -6.01 12.15
N PRO A 101 -6.39 -6.32 13.37
CA PRO A 101 -6.86 -7.66 13.71
C PRO A 101 -8.10 -8.04 12.89
N GLN A 102 -9.03 -7.10 12.65
CA GLN A 102 -10.22 -7.32 11.83
C GLN A 102 -10.53 -6.12 10.93
N ALA A 103 -10.93 -6.35 9.68
CA ALA A 103 -11.47 -5.28 8.83
C ALA A 103 -12.94 -4.98 9.20
N THR A 104 -13.18 -4.46 10.42
CA THR A 104 -14.51 -3.99 10.83
C THR A 104 -14.67 -2.49 10.58
N ALA A 105 -15.90 -2.01 10.46
CA ALA A 105 -16.16 -0.58 10.30
C ALA A 105 -15.64 0.26 11.47
N ARG A 106 -15.70 -0.26 12.70
CA ARG A 106 -15.16 0.41 13.88
C ARG A 106 -13.64 0.54 13.81
N GLU A 107 -12.94 -0.54 13.50
CA GLU A 107 -11.48 -0.52 13.41
C GLU A 107 -11.01 0.43 12.30
N CYS A 108 -11.57 0.30 11.08
CA CYS A 108 -11.22 1.20 9.98
C CYS A 108 -11.54 2.67 10.29
N ALA A 109 -12.69 2.98 10.90
CA ALA A 109 -13.06 4.35 11.24
C ALA A 109 -12.14 4.96 12.32
N THR A 110 -11.79 4.18 13.34
CA THR A 110 -10.90 4.63 14.43
C THR A 110 -9.50 4.88 13.89
N THR A 111 -8.95 3.93 13.12
CA THR A 111 -7.63 4.10 12.48
C THR A 111 -7.62 5.26 11.50
N LEU A 112 -8.66 5.43 10.68
CA LEU A 112 -8.76 6.57 9.76
C LEU A 112 -8.75 7.90 10.51
N MET A 113 -9.48 7.99 11.62
CA MET A 113 -9.53 9.19 12.44
C MET A 113 -8.16 9.49 13.06
N GLU A 114 -7.59 8.54 13.79
CA GLU A 114 -6.38 8.74 14.60
C GLU A 114 -5.11 8.88 13.76
N GLU A 115 -4.97 8.05 12.72
CA GLU A 115 -3.72 7.94 11.97
C GLU A 115 -3.70 8.75 10.68
N VAL A 116 -4.86 9.21 10.20
CA VAL A 116 -4.93 9.97 8.94
C VAL A 116 -5.54 11.34 9.17
N ILE A 117 -6.80 11.42 9.62
CA ILE A 117 -7.52 12.70 9.71
C ILE A 117 -6.84 13.65 10.69
N LEU A 118 -6.47 13.16 11.88
CA LEU A 118 -5.80 14.00 12.89
C LEU A 118 -4.36 14.40 12.50
N ARG A 119 -3.75 13.72 11.52
CA ARG A 119 -2.36 13.97 11.09
C ARG A 119 -2.26 14.80 9.82
N TYR A 120 -3.17 14.59 8.86
CA TYR A 120 -3.14 15.21 7.54
C TYR A 120 -4.27 16.22 7.31
N GLY A 121 -5.29 16.22 8.18
CA GLY A 121 -6.47 17.07 8.06
C GLY A 121 -7.70 16.32 7.53
N LEU A 122 -8.83 17.01 7.59
CA LEU A 122 -10.13 16.48 7.16
C LEU A 122 -10.20 16.43 5.63
N PRO A 123 -10.40 15.25 5.02
CA PRO A 123 -10.67 15.18 3.59
C PRO A 123 -12.05 15.76 3.28
N ARG A 124 -12.24 16.29 2.08
CA ARG A 124 -13.58 16.63 1.58
C ARG A 124 -14.33 15.40 1.11
N ARG A 125 -13.58 14.43 0.58
CA ARG A 125 -14.14 13.24 -0.04
C ARG A 125 -13.39 11.99 0.38
N LEU A 126 -14.16 10.97 0.73
CA LEU A 126 -13.67 9.63 1.02
C LEU A 126 -14.21 8.67 -0.03
N ILE A 127 -13.31 8.03 -0.78
CA ILE A 127 -13.65 7.05 -1.80
C ILE A 127 -13.33 5.65 -1.28
N SER A 128 -14.25 4.69 -1.43
CA SER A 128 -13.98 3.28 -1.09
C SER A 128 -14.75 2.31 -1.99
N ASP A 129 -14.47 1.02 -1.85
CA ASP A 129 -15.34 -0.03 -2.40
C ASP A 129 -16.57 -0.28 -1.49
N HIS A 130 -17.45 -1.20 -1.93
CA HIS A 130 -18.64 -1.64 -1.18
C HIS A 130 -18.33 -2.58 0.01
N GLY A 131 -17.10 -2.60 0.51
CA GLY A 131 -16.74 -3.39 1.69
C GLY A 131 -17.59 -3.00 2.90
N SER A 132 -18.04 -4.00 3.68
CA SER A 132 -18.90 -3.79 4.85
C SER A 132 -18.28 -2.88 5.91
N GLN A 133 -16.94 -2.85 5.98
CA GLN A 133 -16.17 -1.93 6.81
C GLN A 133 -16.31 -0.45 6.40
N PHE A 134 -16.61 -0.17 5.13
CA PHE A 134 -16.74 1.19 4.63
C PHE A 134 -18.19 1.66 4.57
N VAL A 135 -19.13 0.75 4.29
CA VAL A 135 -20.57 1.07 4.27
C VAL A 135 -21.26 0.87 5.62
N GLY A 136 -20.54 0.43 6.65
CA GLY A 136 -21.09 0.24 7.99
C GLY A 136 -21.46 1.57 8.66
N THR A 137 -22.46 1.51 9.56
CA THR A 137 -23.02 2.69 10.25
C THR A 137 -21.96 3.56 10.92
N VAL A 138 -20.92 2.96 11.51
CA VAL A 138 -19.85 3.71 12.19
C VAL A 138 -19.08 4.59 11.21
N MET A 139 -18.70 4.07 10.04
CA MET A 139 -17.97 4.84 9.03
C MET A 139 -18.86 5.94 8.43
N GLN A 140 -20.13 5.63 8.17
CA GLN A 140 -21.11 6.60 7.68
C GLN A 140 -21.35 7.74 8.68
N GLN A 141 -21.46 7.41 9.98
CA GLN A 141 -21.61 8.40 11.04
C GLN A 141 -20.36 9.28 11.18
N LEU A 142 -19.17 8.68 11.10
CA LEU A 142 -17.92 9.45 11.09
C LEU A 142 -17.91 10.47 9.94
N CYS A 143 -18.21 10.01 8.72
CA CYS A 143 -18.25 10.89 7.55
C CYS A 143 -19.31 11.99 7.69
N PHE A 144 -20.49 11.64 8.19
CA PHE A 144 -21.58 12.60 8.44
C PHE A 144 -21.19 13.68 9.44
N ILE A 145 -20.66 13.30 10.61
CA ILE A 145 -20.27 14.25 11.68
C ILE A 145 -19.16 15.18 11.21
N LEU A 146 -18.22 14.65 10.43
CA LEU A 146 -17.07 15.39 9.92
C LEU A 146 -17.34 16.12 8.60
N ASN A 147 -18.56 16.03 8.07
CA ASN A 147 -18.97 16.60 6.78
C ASN A 147 -18.04 16.18 5.62
N ILE A 148 -17.77 14.88 5.53
CA ILE A 148 -16.98 14.22 4.49
C ILE A 148 -17.94 13.55 3.50
N ASP A 149 -17.79 13.87 2.21
CA ASP A 149 -18.56 13.24 1.14
C ASP A 149 -18.05 11.81 0.91
N GLN A 150 -18.88 10.81 1.23
CA GLN A 150 -18.52 9.41 1.04
C GLN A 150 -18.98 8.88 -0.33
N ASP A 151 -18.01 8.56 -1.19
CA ASP A 151 -18.23 8.01 -2.53
C ASP A 151 -17.92 6.51 -2.56
N ILE A 152 -18.97 5.68 -2.71
CA ILE A 152 -18.80 4.22 -2.80
C ILE A 152 -18.78 3.78 -4.27
N ILE A 153 -17.64 3.26 -4.73
CA ILE A 153 -17.48 2.80 -6.12
C ILE A 153 -18.10 1.42 -6.31
N HIS A 154 -19.08 1.31 -7.20
CA HIS A 154 -19.60 0.01 -7.63
C HIS A 154 -18.59 -0.76 -8.50
N VAL A 155 -18.43 -2.06 -8.23
CA VAL A 155 -17.56 -3.01 -8.98
C VAL A 155 -17.79 -2.96 -10.51
N TYR A 156 -18.98 -2.54 -10.97
CA TYR A 156 -19.33 -2.45 -12.38
C TYR A 156 -18.90 -1.12 -13.06
N GLN A 157 -18.75 -0.02 -12.31
CA GLN A 157 -18.21 1.27 -12.79
C GLN A 157 -16.66 1.31 -12.77
N SER A 158 -16.04 0.21 -12.36
CA SER A 158 -14.61 -0.05 -12.32
C SER A 158 -13.80 0.34 -13.54
N GLN A 159 -14.42 0.24 -14.71
CA GLN A 159 -13.76 0.56 -15.97
C GLN A 159 -13.56 2.05 -16.17
N ALA A 160 -14.38 2.90 -15.53
CA ALA A 160 -14.38 4.35 -15.67
C ALA A 160 -13.57 5.06 -14.58
N ASN A 161 -13.36 4.42 -13.42
CA ASN A 161 -12.73 5.06 -12.29
C ASN A 161 -11.22 4.77 -12.22
N HIS A 162 -10.43 5.77 -12.59
CA HIS A 162 -8.97 5.77 -12.54
C HIS A 162 -8.36 5.33 -11.19
N VAL A 163 -9.07 5.55 -10.07
CA VAL A 163 -8.69 5.12 -8.73
C VAL A 163 -8.56 3.59 -8.66
N GLU A 164 -9.55 2.85 -9.16
CA GLU A 164 -9.54 1.37 -9.10
C GLU A 164 -8.42 0.75 -9.95
N ARG A 165 -8.13 1.31 -11.13
CA ARG A 165 -7.03 0.80 -11.97
C ARG A 165 -5.69 0.92 -11.25
N LYS A 166 -5.49 1.98 -10.46
CA LYS A 166 -4.24 2.19 -9.70
C LYS A 166 -4.17 1.35 -8.43
N ASN A 167 -5.28 1.20 -7.72
CA ASN A 167 -5.32 0.34 -6.52
C ASN A 167 -5.14 -1.14 -6.86
N ARG A 168 -5.50 -1.54 -8.09
CA ARG A 168 -5.18 -2.85 -8.64
C ARG A 168 -3.67 -3.11 -8.72
N ASP A 169 -2.84 -2.08 -8.81
CA ASP A 169 -1.38 -2.23 -8.80
C ASP A 169 -0.79 -2.27 -7.39
N LEU A 170 -1.50 -1.68 -6.41
CA LEU A 170 -1.04 -1.58 -5.02
C LEU A 170 -1.12 -2.93 -4.28
N LYS A 171 -2.23 -3.67 -4.43
CA LYS A 171 -2.40 -5.00 -3.81
C LYS A 171 -1.33 -6.01 -4.24
N PRO A 172 -0.99 -6.14 -5.54
CA PRO A 172 0.14 -6.94 -5.99
C PRO A 172 1.48 -6.49 -5.42
N ARG A 173 1.74 -5.17 -5.33
CA ARG A 173 2.99 -4.66 -4.73
C ARG A 173 3.08 -5.06 -3.26
N ILE A 174 2.01 -4.90 -2.48
CA ILE A 174 1.94 -5.35 -1.09
C ILE A 174 2.12 -6.88 -1.03
N ALA A 175 1.49 -7.66 -1.92
CA ALA A 175 1.62 -9.11 -1.96
C ALA A 175 3.06 -9.58 -2.25
N ILE A 176 3.78 -8.92 -3.16
CA ILE A 176 5.21 -9.17 -3.42
C ILE A 176 6.05 -8.86 -2.16
N LEU A 177 5.73 -7.77 -1.47
CA LEU A 177 6.49 -7.33 -0.30
C LEU A 177 6.26 -8.23 0.92
N VAL A 178 5.11 -8.89 0.96
CA VAL A 178 4.72 -9.85 2.00
C VAL A 178 5.24 -11.29 1.69
N GLN A 179 6.08 -11.49 0.67
CA GLN A 179 6.59 -12.81 0.25
C GLN A 179 7.34 -13.64 1.32
N ASN A 180 7.31 -14.96 1.10
CA ASN A 180 8.03 -16.10 1.71
C ASN A 180 7.88 -16.36 3.23
N ARG A 181 7.57 -15.36 4.05
CA ARG A 181 7.27 -15.54 5.48
C ARG A 181 6.01 -14.78 5.84
N HIS A 182 4.89 -15.40 5.52
CA HIS A 182 3.55 -14.84 5.67
C HIS A 182 3.13 -14.62 7.13
N ASP A 183 3.91 -15.04 8.12
CA ASP A 183 3.76 -14.79 9.55
C ASP A 183 4.50 -13.53 10.02
N GLU A 184 5.56 -13.11 9.32
CA GLU A 184 6.38 -11.92 9.65
C GLU A 184 5.93 -10.63 8.94
N TRP A 185 4.83 -10.68 8.19
CA TRP A 185 4.40 -9.57 7.32
C TRP A 185 4.19 -8.24 8.05
N GLU A 186 3.69 -8.29 9.29
CA GLU A 186 3.47 -7.11 10.13
C GLU A 186 4.77 -6.35 10.37
N GLY A 187 5.87 -7.08 10.61
CA GLY A 187 7.19 -6.48 10.85
C GLY A 187 7.81 -5.79 9.63
N LYS A 188 7.33 -6.13 8.42
CA LYS A 188 7.75 -5.49 7.16
C LYS A 188 6.87 -4.31 6.77
N LEU A 189 5.69 -4.18 7.37
CA LEU A 189 4.65 -3.26 6.90
C LEU A 189 5.15 -1.81 6.83
N SER A 190 5.96 -1.36 7.79
CA SER A 190 6.47 0.02 7.82
C SER A 190 7.46 0.35 6.69
N SER A 191 8.16 -0.65 6.15
CA SER A 191 9.09 -0.46 5.02
C SER A 191 8.37 -0.26 3.68
N ILE A 192 7.11 -0.72 3.58
CA ILE A 192 6.34 -0.72 2.34
C ILE A 192 5.90 0.70 1.93
N PRO A 193 5.23 1.51 2.79
CA PRO A 193 4.90 2.90 2.48
C PRO A 193 6.13 3.71 2.11
N PHE A 194 7.25 3.51 2.80
CA PHE A 194 8.50 4.20 2.47
C PHE A 194 8.91 3.93 1.02
N ALA A 195 9.00 2.66 0.64
CA ALA A 195 9.36 2.24 -0.72
C ALA A 195 8.39 2.78 -1.79
N LEU A 196 7.09 2.71 -1.52
CA LEU A 196 6.06 3.19 -2.44
C LEU A 196 6.09 4.72 -2.59
N ASN A 197 6.27 5.45 -1.50
CA ASN A 197 6.22 6.90 -1.49
C ASN A 197 7.52 7.54 -2.01
N SER A 198 8.66 6.82 -1.96
CA SER A 198 9.92 7.22 -2.61
C SER A 198 10.01 6.81 -4.09
N ALA A 199 9.16 5.91 -4.56
CA ALA A 199 9.15 5.49 -5.96
C ALA A 199 8.47 6.54 -6.85
N LYS A 200 9.00 6.71 -8.07
CA LYS A 200 8.40 7.59 -9.07
C LYS A 200 7.06 7.02 -9.55
N CYS A 201 6.01 7.83 -9.51
CA CYS A 201 4.71 7.45 -10.07
C CYS A 201 4.64 7.84 -11.56
N ASP A 202 4.35 6.88 -12.43
CA ASP A 202 4.24 7.12 -13.88
C ASP A 202 3.16 8.14 -14.24
N THR A 203 2.08 8.22 -13.44
CA THR A 203 0.99 9.16 -13.74
C THR A 203 1.33 10.60 -13.39
N THR A 204 2.04 10.83 -12.28
CA THR A 204 2.38 12.20 -11.84
C THR A 204 3.74 12.65 -12.34
N GLY A 205 4.59 11.72 -12.80
CA GLY A 205 5.98 11.98 -13.17
C GLY A 205 6.88 12.35 -11.98
N LYS A 206 6.36 12.29 -10.75
CA LYS A 206 7.03 12.65 -9.49
C LYS A 206 6.84 11.55 -8.44
N THR A 207 7.64 11.57 -7.39
CA THR A 207 7.42 10.69 -6.22
C THR A 207 6.28 11.27 -5.37
N ALA A 208 5.61 10.42 -4.58
CA ALA A 208 4.62 10.90 -3.62
C ALA A 208 5.28 11.76 -2.54
N ALA A 209 6.50 11.42 -2.12
CA ALA A 209 7.33 12.23 -1.22
C ALA A 209 7.51 13.67 -1.70
N ASN A 210 7.89 13.85 -2.97
CA ASN A 210 8.06 15.18 -3.56
C ASN A 210 6.77 15.99 -3.52
N LEU A 211 5.66 15.36 -3.89
CA LEU A 211 4.35 16.02 -3.92
C LEU A 211 3.83 16.34 -2.51
N GLN A 212 4.15 15.49 -1.53
CA GLN A 212 3.70 15.63 -0.15
C GLN A 212 4.55 16.62 0.65
N PHE A 213 5.87 16.52 0.57
CA PHE A 213 6.81 17.28 1.39
C PHE A 213 7.55 18.40 0.65
N GLY A 214 7.42 18.48 -0.67
CA GLY A 214 8.21 19.41 -1.49
C GLY A 214 9.67 18.99 -1.68
N ARG A 215 10.04 17.78 -1.25
CA ARG A 215 11.40 17.22 -1.39
C ARG A 215 11.35 15.69 -1.49
N GLU A 216 12.39 15.11 -2.07
CA GLU A 216 12.55 13.65 -2.05
C GLU A 216 12.84 13.13 -0.64
N MET A 217 12.35 11.92 -0.35
CA MET A 217 12.80 11.18 0.83
C MET A 217 14.22 10.69 0.57
N ARG A 218 15.09 10.85 1.57
CA ARG A 218 16.43 10.28 1.52
C ARG A 218 16.34 8.77 1.64
N THR A 219 16.86 8.06 0.66
CA THR A 219 16.85 6.59 0.58
C THR A 219 18.18 6.00 1.05
N ILE A 220 18.25 4.67 1.13
CA ILE A 220 19.49 3.95 1.49
C ILE A 220 20.59 4.23 0.43
N ASP A 221 20.21 4.42 -0.83
CA ASP A 221 21.15 4.72 -1.92
C ASP A 221 21.83 6.10 -1.74
N ASP A 222 21.20 7.01 -0.98
CA ASP A 222 21.76 8.33 -0.63
C ASP A 222 22.67 8.30 0.61
N VAL A 223 22.91 7.13 1.20
CA VAL A 223 23.85 6.95 2.31
C VAL A 223 25.22 6.61 1.71
N THR A 224 26.17 7.54 1.83
CA THR A 224 27.52 7.44 1.26
C THR A 224 28.37 6.31 1.85
N ASN A 225 28.00 5.82 3.03
CA ASN A 225 28.63 4.68 3.67
C ASN A 225 27.77 3.45 3.43
N ASP A 226 28.38 2.31 3.10
CA ASP A 226 27.65 1.06 2.93
C ASP A 226 26.87 0.73 4.21
N PHE A 227 25.55 0.94 4.16
CA PHE A 227 24.65 0.77 5.29
C PHE A 227 24.76 -0.64 5.90
N ARG A 228 25.04 -1.65 5.07
CA ARG A 228 25.28 -3.04 5.53
C ARG A 228 26.58 -3.13 6.31
N ALA A 229 27.67 -2.56 5.76
CA ALA A 229 28.94 -2.51 6.46
C ALA A 229 28.86 -1.77 7.81
N ILE A 230 28.08 -0.69 7.93
CA ILE A 230 27.92 0.01 9.22
C ILE A 230 27.18 -0.88 10.23
N ILE A 231 26.14 -1.60 9.79
CA ILE A 231 25.36 -2.51 10.63
C ILE A 231 26.19 -3.72 11.09
N ASP A 232 27.02 -4.25 10.20
CA ASP A 232 27.84 -5.43 10.46
C ASP A 232 29.08 -5.10 11.31
N ASN A 233 29.58 -3.86 11.26
CA ASN A 233 30.70 -3.39 12.09
C ASN A 233 30.33 -3.16 13.57
N GLU A 234 29.15 -3.62 14.02
CA GLU A 234 28.64 -3.59 15.41
C GLU A 234 28.67 -2.24 16.15
N ASN A 235 28.98 -1.14 15.46
CA ASN A 235 29.02 0.23 16.00
C ASN A 235 27.62 0.82 16.29
N PHE A 236 26.58 -0.03 16.33
CA PHE A 236 25.22 0.38 16.63
C PHE A 236 24.78 -0.10 18.00
N VAL A 237 23.87 0.67 18.58
CA VAL A 237 23.23 0.41 19.87
C VAL A 237 22.58 -1.00 19.84
N PRO A 238 22.90 -1.91 20.79
CA PRO A 238 22.42 -3.30 20.79
C PRO A 238 20.90 -3.46 20.65
N GLU A 239 20.14 -2.47 21.08
CA GLU A 239 18.69 -2.44 21.09
C GLU A 239 18.10 -2.27 19.67
N ILE A 240 18.75 -1.51 18.79
CA ILE A 240 18.25 -1.25 17.42
C ILE A 240 18.97 -2.10 16.37
N THR A 241 20.18 -2.57 16.66
CA THR A 241 20.99 -3.40 15.75
C THR A 241 20.25 -4.62 15.21
N PRO A 242 19.48 -5.40 16.00
CA PRO A 242 18.68 -6.50 15.49
C PRO A 242 17.59 -6.07 14.49
N TYR A 243 16.97 -4.90 14.68
CA TYR A 243 15.99 -4.35 13.75
C TYR A 243 16.64 -3.91 12.43
N LEU A 244 17.77 -3.19 12.51
CA LEU A 244 18.51 -2.74 11.33
C LEU A 244 19.11 -3.92 10.54
N LYS A 245 19.63 -4.95 11.21
CA LYS A 245 20.08 -6.20 10.57
C LYS A 245 18.95 -6.89 9.80
N ARG A 246 17.69 -6.82 10.28
CA ARG A 246 16.53 -7.32 9.52
C ARG A 246 16.28 -6.50 8.26
N LEU A 247 16.46 -5.18 8.32
CA LEU A 247 16.32 -4.30 7.16
C LEU A 247 17.45 -4.45 6.13
N ALA A 248 18.67 -4.78 6.57
CA ALA A 248 19.84 -4.94 5.69
C ALA A 248 19.92 -6.30 4.97
N LYS A 249 19.30 -7.34 5.54
CA LYS A 249 19.16 -8.68 4.93
C LYS A 249 18.11 -8.76 3.82
N ILE A 250 17.38 -7.67 3.63
CA ILE A 250 16.40 -7.48 2.58
C ILE A 250 17.14 -7.21 1.29
#